data_AF-A0A0D2ZXT6-F1
#
_entry.id   AF-A0A0D2ZXT6-F1
#
_cell.length_a   1.000
_cell.length_b   1.000
_cell.length_c   1.000
_cell.angle_alpha   90.00
_cell.angle_beta   90.00
_cell.angle_gamma   90.00
#
_symmetry.space_group_name_H-M   'P 1'
#
loop_
_entity.id
_entity.type
_entity.pdbx_description
1 polymer ?
#
loop_
_entity_poly.entity_id
_entity_poly.type
_entity_poly.pdbx_seq_one_letter_code
_entity_poly.pdbx_strand_id
1 'polypeptide(L)'
;MDHSSGTYYPINTSPNTLTVNLGDMAKIWSNGRLCNVKHRVQCKEAKMRITISTFLLIPMDEVVKPPSEFVDLEHPRLYKPISDGELRKIRLSNNMHDGESFQFITLK
;
A
#
# COMPACT_ATOMS: atom_id res chain seq x y z
N MET A 1 9.53 -3.29 -4.52
CA MET A 1 9.94 -4.62 -5.02
C MET A 1 9.22 -4.81 -6.33
N ASP A 2 9.89 -5.28 -7.38
CA ASP A 2 9.17 -5.72 -8.58
C ASP A 2 8.34 -6.97 -8.23
N HIS A 3 7.04 -6.93 -8.50
CA HIS A 3 6.12 -8.01 -8.16
C HIS A 3 6.34 -9.26 -9.02
N SER A 4 6.86 -9.11 -10.24
CA SER A 4 7.04 -10.23 -11.16
C SER A 4 8.28 -11.06 -10.82
N SER A 5 9.41 -10.42 -10.53
CA SER A 5 10.67 -11.08 -10.20
C SER A 5 10.94 -11.22 -8.69
N GLY A 6 10.21 -10.51 -7.84
CA GLY A 6 10.51 -10.40 -6.41
C GLY A 6 11.78 -9.58 -6.11
N THR A 7 12.35 -8.91 -7.11
CA THR A 7 13.61 -8.18 -6.96
C THR A 7 13.42 -6.86 -6.20
N TYR A 8 14.33 -6.59 -5.27
CA TYR A 8 14.41 -5.31 -4.56
C TYR A 8 15.44 -4.39 -5.22
N TYR A 9 15.01 -3.18 -5.56
CA TYR A 9 15.87 -2.13 -6.09
C TYR A 9 16.21 -1.12 -4.99
N PRO A 10 17.48 -0.71 -4.88
CA PRO A 10 17.87 0.32 -3.91
C PRO A 10 17.29 1.68 -4.32
N ILE A 11 16.83 2.44 -3.33
CA ILE A 11 16.44 3.84 -3.51
C ILE A 11 17.58 4.72 -3.01
N ASN A 12 18.18 5.49 -3.92
CA ASN A 12 19.21 6.47 -3.57
C ASN A 12 18.52 7.70 -2.97
N THR A 13 18.87 8.03 -1.73
CA THR A 13 18.36 9.23 -1.06
C THR A 13 19.14 10.46 -1.53
N SER A 14 18.42 11.52 -1.91
CA SER A 14 19.01 12.82 -2.23
C SER A 14 18.67 13.83 -1.13
N PRO A 15 19.61 14.70 -0.72
CA PRO A 15 19.29 15.79 0.20
C PRO A 15 18.10 16.61 -0.30
N ASN A 16 17.27 17.07 0.64
CA ASN A 16 16.11 17.94 0.38
C ASN A 16 15.03 17.33 -0.54
N THR A 17 14.98 16.01 -0.62
CA THR A 17 13.93 15.27 -1.34
C THR A 17 13.14 14.39 -0.39
N LEU A 18 11.91 14.04 -0.78
CA LEU A 18 11.06 13.10 -0.06
C LEU A 18 10.83 11.86 -0.92
N THR A 19 10.97 10.68 -0.32
CA THR A 19 10.46 9.45 -0.91
C THR A 19 8.99 9.30 -0.54
N VAL A 20 8.13 9.09 -1.55
CA VAL A 20 6.69 8.88 -1.35
C VAL A 20 6.35 7.42 -1.64
N ASN A 21 5.79 6.75 -0.65
CA ASN A 21 5.26 5.38 -0.78
C ASN A 21 3.74 5.43 -0.77
N LEU A 22 3.12 4.66 -1.67
CA LEU A 22 1.68 4.47 -1.71
C LEU A 22 1.32 3.16 -1.02
N GLY A 23 0.37 3.23 -0.08
CA GLY A 23 -0.09 2.09 0.72
C GLY A 23 -1.33 1.41 0.16
N ASP A 24 -1.82 0.41 0.89
CA ASP A 24 -2.97 -0.41 0.48
C ASP A 24 -4.23 0.41 0.21
N MET A 25 -4.50 1.42 1.06
CA MET A 25 -5.66 2.30 0.89
C MET A 25 -5.62 3.11 -0.40
N ALA A 26 -4.44 3.55 -0.86
CA ALA A 26 -4.29 4.23 -2.14
C ALA A 26 -4.57 3.29 -3.32
N LYS A 27 -4.16 2.02 -3.22
CA LYS A 27 -4.47 1.00 -4.23
C LYS A 27 -5.96 0.67 -4.28
N ILE A 28 -6.61 0.52 -3.12
CA ILE A 28 -8.05 0.27 -3.03
C ILE A 28 -8.83 1.45 -3.63
N TRP A 29 -8.53 2.67 -3.19
CA TRP A 29 -9.18 3.88 -3.69
C TRP A 29 -9.01 4.05 -5.20
N SER A 30 -7.82 3.78 -5.74
CA SER A 30 -7.55 3.96 -7.18
C SER A 30 -8.02 2.82 -8.09
N ASN A 31 -8.81 1.87 -7.58
CA ASN A 31 -9.20 0.64 -8.28
C ASN A 31 -8.00 -0.13 -8.88
N GLY A 32 -6.87 -0.16 -8.18
CA GLY A 32 -5.68 -0.90 -8.60
C GLY A 32 -4.71 -0.12 -9.49
N ARG A 33 -5.04 1.11 -9.90
CA ARG A 33 -4.18 1.96 -10.74
C ARG A 33 -2.90 2.40 -10.02
N LEU A 34 -2.95 2.56 -8.70
CA LEU A 34 -1.77 2.84 -7.88
C LEU A 34 -1.24 1.56 -7.24
N CYS A 35 0.07 1.36 -7.35
CA CYS A 35 0.75 0.22 -6.75
C CYS A 35 0.96 0.43 -5.24
N ASN A 36 0.56 -0.54 -4.42
CA ASN A 36 0.94 -0.59 -3.01
C ASN A 36 2.36 -1.16 -2.90
N VAL A 37 3.33 -0.33 -2.50
CA VAL A 37 4.76 -0.69 -2.64
C VAL A 37 5.27 -1.55 -1.48
N LYS A 38 5.79 -2.74 -1.80
CA LYS A 38 6.64 -3.50 -0.84
C LYS A 38 8.02 -2.86 -0.75
N HIS A 39 8.39 -2.45 0.45
CA HIS A 39 9.65 -1.78 0.75
C HIS A 39 10.30 -2.37 2.01
N ARG A 40 11.63 -2.28 2.09
CA ARG A 40 12.41 -2.71 3.26
C ARG A 40 13.63 -1.82 3.44
N VAL A 41 14.16 -1.78 4.65
CA VAL A 41 15.44 -1.12 4.95
C VAL A 41 16.49 -2.19 5.16
N GLN A 42 17.64 -2.06 4.51
CA GLN A 42 18.79 -2.96 4.69
C GLN A 42 19.94 -2.17 5.32
N CYS A 43 20.50 -2.69 6.41
CA CYS A 43 21.75 -2.17 6.96
C CYS A 43 22.91 -2.52 6.01
N LYS A 44 23.56 -1.50 5.43
CA LYS A 44 24.67 -1.69 4.47
C LYS A 44 26.05 -1.49 5.09
N GLU A 45 26.12 -0.73 6.18
CA GLU A 45 27.35 -0.40 6.88
C GLU A 45 27.05 -0.12 8.36
N ALA A 46 28.05 -0.22 9.22
CA ALA A 46 27.96 0.08 10.65
C ALA A 46 27.90 1.59 10.91
N LYS A 47 26.91 2.29 10.34
CA LYS A 47 26.64 3.70 10.56
C LYS A 47 25.18 3.91 10.96
N MET A 48 24.97 4.92 11.81
CA MET A 48 23.63 5.32 12.23
C MET A 48 22.89 5.98 11.06
N ARG A 49 21.69 5.47 10.77
CA ARG A 49 20.75 6.06 9.80
C ARG A 49 19.49 6.49 10.53
N ILE A 50 19.16 7.76 10.44
CA ILE A 50 17.91 8.33 10.98
C ILE A 50 16.93 8.54 9.82
N THR A 51 15.64 8.30 10.06
CA THR A 51 14.57 8.57 9.09
C THR A 51 13.39 9.17 9.81
N ILE A 52 12.77 10.15 9.17
CA ILE A 52 11.50 10.74 9.61
C ILE A 52 10.47 10.34 8.58
N SER A 53 9.34 9.81 9.05
CA SER A 53 8.23 9.39 8.20
C SER A 53 6.91 9.95 8.71
N THR A 54 6.09 10.40 7.78
CA THR A 54 4.68 10.73 8.04
C THR A 54 3.80 9.83 7.21
N PHE A 55 2.65 9.45 7.75
CA PHE A 55 1.66 8.61 7.08
C PHE A 55 0.37 9.38 6.93
N LEU A 56 -0.05 9.61 5.68
CA LEU A 56 -1.40 10.08 5.40
C LEU A 56 -2.33 8.87 5.45
N LEU A 57 -3.22 8.86 6.44
CA LEU A 57 -4.15 7.78 6.72
C LEU A 57 -5.59 8.26 6.56
N ILE A 58 -6.49 7.31 6.33
CA ILE A 58 -7.93 7.54 6.30
C ILE A 58 -8.47 7.29 7.72
N PRO A 59 -9.51 8.01 8.20
CA PRO A 59 -10.18 7.70 9.45
C PRO A 59 -10.57 6.22 9.55
N MET A 60 -10.42 5.63 10.74
CA MET A 60 -10.58 4.17 10.90
C MET A 60 -11.98 3.65 10.56
N ASP A 61 -13.00 4.48 10.74
CA ASP A 61 -14.40 4.12 10.52
C ASP A 61 -14.89 4.53 9.13
N GLU A 62 -14.08 5.24 8.34
CA GLU A 62 -14.46 5.67 7.00
C GLU A 62 -14.28 4.53 6.00
N VAL A 63 -15.35 4.21 5.28
CA VAL A 63 -15.38 3.15 4.28
C VAL A 63 -14.82 3.67 2.97
N VAL A 64 -13.74 3.04 2.50
CA VAL A 64 -13.10 3.33 1.22
C VAL A 64 -13.66 2.41 0.16
N LYS A 65 -14.03 2.98 -0.98
CA LYS A 65 -14.37 2.26 -2.21
C LYS A 65 -13.78 2.99 -3.41
N PRO A 66 -13.50 2.29 -4.51
CA PRO A 66 -13.16 2.95 -5.76
C PRO A 66 -14.20 4.03 -6.15
N PRO A 67 -13.79 5.28 -6.42
CA PRO A 67 -14.61 6.29 -7.07
C PRO A 67 -15.20 5.75 -8.39
N SER A 68 -16.39 6.23 -8.74
CA SER A 68 -17.07 5.85 -9.98
C SER A 68 -16.24 6.13 -11.23
N GLU A 69 -15.41 7.17 -11.18
CA GLU A 69 -14.51 7.62 -12.25
C GLU A 69 -13.40 6.61 -12.54
N PHE A 70 -13.13 5.66 -11.65
CA PHE A 70 -12.16 4.58 -11.86
C PHE A 70 -12.81 3.23 -12.13
N VAL A 71 -14.13 3.19 -12.30
CA VAL A 71 -14.90 1.97 -12.54
C VAL A 71 -15.74 2.12 -13.81
N ASP A 72 -15.39 1.33 -14.82
CA ASP A 72 -16.09 1.31 -16.11
C ASP A 72 -16.15 -0.13 -16.67
N LEU A 73 -16.64 -0.30 -17.90
CA LEU A 73 -16.76 -1.62 -18.53
C LEU A 73 -15.39 -2.28 -18.81
N GLU A 74 -14.35 -1.49 -19.06
CA GLU A 74 -12.99 -1.98 -19.30
C GLU A 74 -12.21 -2.18 -17.99
N HIS A 75 -12.56 -1.42 -16.95
CA HIS A 75 -11.96 -1.45 -15.61
C HIS A 75 -13.03 -1.71 -14.55
N PRO A 76 -13.54 -2.95 -14.43
CA PRO A 76 -14.53 -3.27 -13.42
C PRO A 76 -13.96 -3.07 -12.01
N ARG A 77 -14.85 -2.94 -11.03
CA ARG A 77 -14.45 -2.78 -9.63
C ARG A 77 -13.66 -4.00 -9.16
N LEU A 78 -12.45 -3.77 -8.64
CA LEU A 78 -11.58 -4.84 -8.16
C LEU A 78 -11.75 -5.15 -6.67
N TYR A 79 -12.20 -4.19 -5.88
CA TYR A 79 -12.20 -4.31 -4.41
C TYR A 79 -13.58 -4.05 -3.79
N LYS A 80 -13.91 -4.83 -2.76
CA LYS A 80 -15.04 -4.58 -1.87
C LYS A 80 -14.80 -3.27 -1.10
N PRO A 81 -15.87 -2.48 -0.82
CA PRO A 81 -15.78 -1.41 0.14
C PRO A 81 -15.27 -1.91 1.50
N ILE A 82 -14.32 -1.21 2.11
CA ILE A 82 -13.73 -1.58 3.40
C ILE A 82 -13.22 -0.35 4.15
N SER A 83 -13.29 -0.33 5.47
CA SER A 83 -12.67 0.74 6.27
C SER A 83 -11.20 0.48 6.62
N ASP A 84 -10.45 1.52 6.97
CA ASP A 84 -9.05 1.35 7.44
C ASP A 84 -8.97 0.52 8.72
N GLY A 85 -9.94 0.67 9.63
CA GLY A 85 -10.05 -0.12 10.84
C GLY A 85 -10.25 -1.62 10.55
N GLU A 86 -11.11 -1.97 9.60
CA GLU A 86 -11.32 -3.36 9.19
C GLU A 86 -10.10 -3.97 8.53
N LEU A 87 -9.46 -3.25 7.59
CA LEU A 87 -8.27 -3.75 6.92
C LEU A 87 -7.12 -3.96 7.91
N ARG A 88 -6.93 -3.05 8.87
CA ARG A 88 -5.95 -3.22 9.96
C ARG A 88 -6.22 -4.45 10.81
N LYS A 89 -7.49 -4.69 11.18
CA LYS A 89 -7.86 -5.90 11.93
C LYS A 89 -7.48 -7.16 11.15
N ILE A 90 -7.83 -7.25 9.86
CA ILE A 90 -7.45 -8.38 9.00
C ILE A 90 -5.93 -8.58 9.01
N ARG A 91 -5.17 -7.49 8.78
CA ARG A 91 -3.71 -7.52 8.73
C ARG A 91 -3.08 -8.00 10.05
N LEU A 92 -3.52 -7.44 11.17
CA LEU A 92 -2.98 -7.77 12.49
C LEU A 92 -3.35 -9.18 12.93
N SER A 93 -4.61 -9.58 12.76
CA SER A 93 -5.09 -10.91 13.17
C SER A 93 -4.47 -12.05 12.36
N ASN A 94 -4.04 -11.79 11.13
CA ASN A 94 -3.44 -12.80 10.24
C ASN A 94 -1.93 -12.62 10.02
N ASN A 95 -1.30 -11.66 10.69
CA ASN A 95 0.11 -11.30 10.51
C ASN A 95 0.49 -11.00 9.05
N MET A 96 -0.37 -10.25 8.34
CA MET A 96 -0.21 -9.88 6.93
C MET A 96 0.18 -8.40 6.82
N HIS A 97 1.37 -8.13 6.27
CA HIS A 97 1.98 -6.80 6.32
C HIS A 97 2.39 -6.24 4.96
N ASP A 98 2.28 -7.02 3.90
CA ASP A 98 2.89 -6.70 2.60
C ASP A 98 1.92 -6.84 1.41
N GLY A 99 0.62 -6.80 1.68
CA GLY A 99 -0.46 -6.81 0.69
C GLY A 99 -1.19 -8.15 0.56
N GLU A 100 -0.90 -9.12 1.42
CA GLU A 100 -1.56 -10.43 1.43
C GLU A 100 -3.05 -10.32 1.80
N SER A 101 -3.44 -9.28 2.57
CA SER A 101 -4.82 -9.03 2.97
C SER A 101 -5.76 -8.74 1.78
N PHE A 102 -5.23 -8.40 0.61
CA PHE A 102 -6.03 -8.18 -0.60
C PHE A 102 -6.83 -9.43 -1.01
N GLN A 103 -6.39 -10.64 -0.63
CA GLN A 103 -7.13 -11.88 -0.91
C GLN A 103 -8.54 -11.91 -0.30
N PHE A 104 -8.79 -11.14 0.77
CA PHE A 104 -10.10 -11.11 1.45
C PHE A 104 -11.06 -10.08 0.84
N ILE A 105 -10.52 -9.05 0.21
CA ILE A 105 -11.28 -7.88 -0.26
C ILE A 105 -11.37 -7.78 -1.79
N THR A 106 -10.57 -8.55 -2.53
CA THR A 106 -10.64 -8.57 -4.00
C THR A 106 -11.93 -9.28 -4.44
N LEU A 107 -12.63 -8.68 -5.40
CA LEU A 107 -13.81 -9.24 -6.04
C LEU A 107 -13.37 -10.28 -7.08
N LYS A 108 -14.11 -11.38 -7.17
CA LYS A 108 -13.93 -12.42 -8.21
C LYS A 108 -14.66 -12.02 -9.48
#